data_AF-W7YRT5-F1
#
_entry.id   AF-W7YRT5-F1
#
_cell.length_a   1.000
_cell.length_b   1.000
_cell.length_c   1.000
_cell.angle_alpha   90.00
_cell.angle_beta   90.00
_cell.angle_gamma   90.00
#
_symmetry.space_group_name_H-M   'P 1'
#
loop_
_entity.id
_entity.type
_entity.pdbx_description
1 polymer ?
#
loop_
_entity_poly.entity_id
_entity_poly.type
_entity_poly.pdbx_seq_one_letter_code
_entity_poly.pdbx_strand_id
1 'polypeptide(L)'
;MTIALVYRDGPEAFFIQDFRITHDPGDKQIDAMMKYKEFGERLGIFFAGDVTTFKRLIPYIQSIEHDITMENIIDPEGPLAREIERYMMNNPDNLTLDRSRNVELIGFIIDEMTEANECFYVEGTLGLGSRTTQVPQRSAFVIGSGKHIPDISRRLTNIATQVILKGYPITDALDIAKNSLKDIIARCGSSVYRKLGISPVFAGSVMNKSHFLMIGEQITGNHYTSDFDPYGSTPPMTFDYSFSRVNGQIMLTDHISGKEISLDEVESYIERPDSELFDPEQLTQLFDPSEHSNSNGVVYIINQWVIGDYSISRTIDKTYVIKGKEKKDLCNPDYQRLADGSKTNKTLVETTRYIRSGKHFLIVPTHLQVNFERNICKDLFNHRWFNKHVANYNDLYR
;
A
#
# COMPACT_ATOMS: atom_id res chain seq x y z
N MET A 1 -10.81 7.16 1.10
CA MET A 1 -9.35 6.90 1.07
C MET A 1 -9.13 5.52 0.47
N THR A 2 -8.09 5.31 -0.35
CA THR A 2 -7.93 4.11 -1.19
C THR A 2 -6.49 3.97 -1.71
N ILE A 3 -6.08 2.75 -2.02
CA ILE A 3 -5.07 2.50 -3.05
C ILE A 3 -5.66 1.55 -4.11
N ALA A 4 -5.59 1.98 -5.36
CA ALA A 4 -5.80 1.10 -6.50
C ALA A 4 -4.67 1.35 -7.50
N LEU A 5 -4.20 0.27 -8.12
CA LEU A 5 -3.06 0.27 -9.02
C LEU A 5 -3.35 -0.58 -10.24
N VAL A 6 -2.81 -0.16 -11.38
CA VAL A 6 -2.66 -0.96 -12.60
C VAL A 6 -1.21 -0.96 -13.04
N TYR A 7 -0.71 -2.08 -13.55
CA TYR A 7 0.47 -2.13 -14.40
C TYR A 7 0.08 -2.70 -15.76
N ARG A 8 0.54 -2.10 -16.86
CA ARG A 8 0.20 -2.51 -18.22
C ARG A 8 1.44 -2.88 -19.03
N ASP A 9 1.41 -4.00 -19.75
CA ASP A 9 2.39 -4.37 -20.78
C ASP A 9 1.67 -4.97 -22.00
N GLY A 10 1.57 -4.19 -23.08
CA GLY A 10 0.84 -4.57 -24.28
C GLY A 10 -0.67 -4.78 -23.99
N PRO A 11 -1.23 -5.95 -24.36
CA PRO A 11 -2.61 -6.32 -24.05
C PRO A 11 -2.77 -6.94 -22.66
N GLU A 12 -1.68 -7.12 -21.91
CA GLU A 12 -1.73 -7.68 -20.55
C GLU A 12 -1.67 -6.56 -19.52
N ALA A 13 -2.35 -6.78 -18.40
CA ALA A 13 -2.24 -5.91 -17.24
C ALA A 13 -2.47 -6.70 -15.95
N PHE A 14 -1.99 -6.15 -14.83
CA PHE A 14 -2.47 -6.56 -13.52
C PHE A 14 -2.97 -5.36 -12.73
N PHE A 15 -3.87 -5.64 -11.80
CA PHE A 15 -4.51 -4.67 -10.94
C PHE A 15 -4.39 -5.09 -9.48
N ILE A 16 -4.19 -4.12 -8.60
CA ILE A 16 -4.14 -4.32 -7.15
C ILE A 16 -5.05 -3.29 -6.50
N GLN A 17 -5.91 -3.71 -5.58
CA GLN A 17 -6.77 -2.79 -4.82
C GLN A 17 -6.92 -3.21 -3.36
N ASP A 18 -7.24 -2.24 -2.51
CA ASP A 18 -7.56 -2.45 -1.10
C ASP A 18 -9.07 -2.38 -0.82
N PHE A 19 -9.48 -2.75 0.40
CA PHE A 19 -10.90 -2.86 0.78
C PHE A 19 -11.39 -1.80 1.77
N ARG A 20 -10.51 -0.89 2.20
CA ARG A 20 -10.79 0.01 3.32
C ARG A 20 -11.62 1.20 2.92
N ILE A 21 -12.64 1.53 3.70
CA ILE A 21 -13.39 2.78 3.61
C ILE A 21 -13.08 3.62 4.85
N THR A 22 -13.02 4.94 4.66
CA THR A 22 -12.98 5.92 5.75
C THR A 22 -14.27 6.72 5.73
N HIS A 23 -14.93 6.84 6.87
CA HIS A 23 -16.16 7.61 7.07
C HIS A 23 -15.89 8.97 7.72
N ASP A 24 -16.61 9.97 7.24
CA ASP A 24 -16.70 11.29 7.83
C ASP A 24 -18.08 11.50 8.48
N PRO A 25 -18.17 12.17 9.64
CA PRO A 25 -17.07 12.68 10.47
C PRO A 25 -16.45 11.60 11.36
N GLY A 26 -15.13 11.67 11.58
CA GLY A 26 -14.48 10.92 12.66
C GLY A 26 -13.38 9.94 12.24
N ASP A 27 -12.93 9.94 10.98
CA ASP A 27 -11.84 9.09 10.49
C ASP A 27 -12.06 7.59 10.78
N LYS A 28 -13.33 7.17 10.94
CA LYS A 28 -13.67 5.77 11.23
C LYS A 28 -13.37 4.93 10.00
N GLN A 29 -12.61 3.85 10.19
CA GLN A 29 -12.19 2.98 9.10
C GLN A 29 -12.75 1.57 9.27
N ILE A 30 -13.18 1.00 8.14
CA ILE A 30 -13.65 -0.39 8.03
C ILE A 30 -13.14 -1.02 6.74
N ASP A 31 -12.79 -2.30 6.78
CA ASP A 31 -12.53 -3.08 5.57
C ASP A 31 -13.86 -3.73 5.18
N ALA A 32 -14.50 -3.25 4.11
CA ALA A 32 -15.91 -3.63 3.86
C ALA A 32 -16.36 -3.51 2.40
N MET A 33 -15.53 -3.05 1.47
CA MET A 33 -16.00 -2.80 0.10
C MET A 33 -15.01 -3.24 -0.97
N MET A 34 -15.55 -3.89 -1.98
CA MET A 34 -14.90 -4.13 -3.24
C MET A 34 -14.99 -2.87 -4.10
N LYS A 35 -13.85 -2.19 -4.32
CA LYS A 35 -13.77 -0.91 -5.05
C LYS A 35 -13.70 -1.09 -6.57
N TYR A 36 -14.44 -2.07 -7.07
CA TYR A 36 -14.46 -2.49 -8.46
C TYR A 36 -15.90 -2.72 -8.91
N LYS A 37 -16.20 -2.35 -10.16
CA LYS A 37 -17.46 -2.64 -10.84
C LYS A 37 -17.21 -3.08 -12.27
N GLU A 38 -17.92 -4.12 -12.66
CA GLU A 38 -18.03 -4.59 -14.04
C GLU A 38 -19.28 -3.99 -14.70
N PHE A 39 -19.14 -3.59 -15.97
CA PHE A 39 -20.19 -3.08 -16.85
C PHE A 39 -20.22 -3.97 -18.10
N GLY A 40 -21.29 -4.74 -18.26
CA GLY A 40 -21.35 -5.82 -19.25
C GLY A 40 -20.26 -6.86 -19.03
N GLU A 41 -19.76 -7.45 -20.13
CA GLU A 41 -18.69 -8.47 -20.10
C GLU A 41 -17.31 -7.88 -20.46
N ARG A 42 -17.27 -6.61 -20.86
CA ARG A 42 -16.10 -6.02 -21.53
C ARG A 42 -15.44 -4.89 -20.76
N LEU A 43 -16.16 -4.19 -19.89
CA LEU A 43 -15.71 -2.98 -19.23
C LEU A 43 -15.63 -3.20 -17.72
N GLY A 44 -14.48 -2.90 -17.12
CA GLY A 44 -14.30 -2.91 -15.67
C GLY A 44 -13.66 -1.63 -15.17
N ILE A 45 -14.10 -1.15 -14.01
CA ILE A 45 -13.61 0.10 -13.41
C ILE A 45 -13.31 -0.09 -11.93
N PHE A 46 -12.13 0.37 -11.52
CA PHE A 46 -11.67 0.52 -10.15
C PHE A 46 -11.83 1.96 -9.70
N PHE A 47 -12.29 2.16 -8.45
CA PHE A 47 -12.71 3.47 -7.94
C PHE A 47 -11.84 3.94 -6.77
N ALA A 48 -11.41 5.20 -6.79
CA ALA A 48 -10.76 5.86 -5.66
C ALA A 48 -11.26 7.30 -5.46
N GLY A 49 -11.78 7.59 -4.27
CA GLY A 49 -12.48 8.85 -3.98
C GLY A 49 -13.72 8.64 -3.12
N ASP A 50 -14.74 9.46 -3.34
CA ASP A 50 -15.98 9.47 -2.57
C ASP A 50 -16.99 8.41 -3.08
N VAL A 51 -17.42 7.52 -2.17
CA VAL A 51 -18.35 6.41 -2.47
C VAL A 51 -19.72 6.93 -2.90
N THR A 52 -20.19 8.03 -2.30
CA THR A 52 -21.49 8.63 -2.65
C THR A 52 -21.50 9.09 -4.11
N THR A 53 -20.38 9.67 -4.56
CA THR A 53 -20.18 10.10 -5.93
C THR A 53 -20.15 8.91 -6.88
N PHE A 54 -19.48 7.80 -6.53
CA PHE A 54 -19.47 6.60 -7.37
C PHE A 54 -20.84 5.97 -7.53
N LYS A 55 -21.61 5.84 -6.45
CA LYS A 55 -22.99 5.33 -6.50
C LYS A 55 -23.87 6.11 -7.48
N ARG A 56 -23.64 7.42 -7.62
CA ARG A 56 -24.37 8.28 -8.54
C ARG A 56 -23.82 8.27 -9.95
N LEU A 57 -22.51 8.05 -10.12
CA LEU A 57 -21.85 7.98 -11.41
C LEU A 57 -22.11 6.65 -12.14
N ILE A 58 -22.23 5.54 -11.41
CA ILE A 58 -22.41 4.21 -11.99
C ILE A 58 -23.62 4.13 -12.96
N PRO A 59 -24.82 4.64 -12.61
CA PRO A 59 -25.95 4.67 -13.55
C PRO A 59 -25.70 5.44 -14.85
N TYR A 60 -24.86 6.49 -14.80
CA TYR A 60 -24.49 7.28 -15.97
C TYR A 60 -23.64 6.43 -16.92
N ILE A 61 -22.64 5.72 -16.40
CA ILE A 61 -21.78 4.82 -17.18
C ILE A 61 -22.59 3.64 -17.73
N GLN A 62 -23.46 3.03 -16.92
CA GLN A 62 -24.35 1.93 -17.36
C GLN A 62 -25.24 2.36 -18.55
N SER A 63 -25.72 3.60 -18.55
CA SER A 63 -26.62 4.09 -19.61
C SER A 63 -25.96 4.20 -20.99
N ILE A 64 -24.63 4.26 -21.05
CA ILE A 64 -23.84 4.39 -22.28
C ILE A 64 -22.96 3.17 -22.54
N GLU A 65 -23.05 2.12 -21.73
CA GLU A 65 -22.17 0.94 -21.75
C GLU A 65 -22.01 0.37 -23.16
N HIS A 66 -23.11 0.18 -23.89
CA HIS A 66 -23.13 -0.42 -25.22
C HIS A 66 -22.52 0.48 -26.31
N ASP A 67 -22.39 1.78 -26.05
CA ASP A 67 -21.80 2.74 -26.99
C ASP A 67 -20.28 2.86 -26.80
N ILE A 68 -19.74 2.34 -25.70
CA ILE A 68 -18.30 2.38 -25.39
C ILE A 68 -17.58 1.28 -26.17
N THR A 69 -16.55 1.66 -26.92
CA THR A 69 -15.73 0.76 -27.73
C THR A 69 -14.23 0.99 -27.50
N MET A 70 -13.40 0.07 -28.00
CA MET A 70 -11.94 0.19 -27.96
C MET A 70 -11.43 1.47 -28.63
N GLU A 71 -12.09 1.92 -29.69
CA GLU A 71 -11.70 3.10 -30.48
C GLU A 71 -12.07 4.41 -29.79
N ASN A 72 -13.12 4.41 -28.94
CA ASN A 72 -13.66 5.64 -28.36
C ASN A 72 -13.43 5.79 -26.84
N ILE A 73 -12.94 4.74 -26.16
CA ILE A 73 -12.78 4.73 -24.69
C ILE A 73 -11.85 5.85 -24.18
N ILE A 74 -10.81 6.20 -24.93
CA ILE A 74 -9.84 7.26 -24.60
C ILE A 74 -10.05 8.54 -25.42
N ASP A 75 -11.07 8.58 -26.28
CA ASP A 75 -11.42 9.77 -27.05
C ASP A 75 -12.03 10.82 -26.10
N PRO A 76 -11.47 12.04 -26.01
CA PRO A 76 -12.05 13.12 -25.21
C PRO A 76 -13.50 13.46 -25.59
N GLU A 77 -13.89 13.23 -26.85
CA GLU A 77 -15.27 13.43 -27.34
C GLU A 77 -16.09 12.13 -27.33
N GLY A 78 -15.49 11.03 -26.88
CA GLY A 78 -16.12 9.72 -26.76
C GLY A 78 -17.24 9.69 -25.71
N PRO A 79 -18.11 8.67 -25.76
CA PRO A 79 -19.29 8.59 -24.89
C PRO A 79 -18.89 8.59 -23.41
N LEU A 80 -17.89 7.81 -23.02
CA LEU A 80 -17.44 7.75 -21.62
C LEU A 80 -16.96 9.11 -21.10
N ALA A 81 -16.05 9.76 -21.83
CA ALA A 81 -15.47 11.04 -21.42
C ALA A 81 -16.56 12.12 -21.27
N ARG A 82 -17.44 12.25 -22.26
CA ARG A 82 -18.54 13.23 -22.24
C ARG A 82 -19.53 12.98 -21.13
N GLU A 83 -19.83 11.72 -20.84
CA GLU A 83 -20.83 11.37 -19.84
C GLU A 83 -20.32 11.61 -18.41
N ILE A 84 -19.08 11.22 -18.14
CA ILE A 84 -18.42 11.54 -16.86
C ILE A 84 -18.27 13.06 -16.73
N GLU A 85 -17.82 13.76 -17.76
CA GLU A 85 -17.65 15.23 -17.71
C GLU A 85 -18.98 15.93 -17.45
N ARG A 86 -20.05 15.51 -18.14
CA ARG A 86 -21.41 16.00 -17.92
C ARG A 86 -21.86 15.80 -16.48
N TYR A 87 -21.63 14.60 -15.91
CA TYR A 87 -21.94 14.34 -14.51
C TYR A 87 -21.14 15.27 -13.58
N MET A 88 -19.83 15.40 -13.79
CA MET A 88 -18.97 16.24 -12.95
C MET A 88 -19.38 17.71 -13.01
N MET A 89 -19.67 18.24 -14.20
CA MET A 89 -20.07 19.65 -14.40
C MET A 89 -21.47 19.97 -13.83
N ASN A 90 -22.43 19.05 -13.97
CA ASN A 90 -23.82 19.27 -13.55
C ASN A 90 -24.07 19.07 -12.06
N ASN A 91 -23.09 18.54 -11.32
CA ASN A 91 -23.17 18.33 -9.88
C ASN A 91 -22.12 19.19 -9.16
N PRO A 92 -22.16 20.53 -9.30
CA PRO A 92 -21.23 21.40 -8.60
C PRO A 92 -21.42 21.25 -7.09
N ASP A 93 -20.31 21.18 -6.36
CA ASP A 93 -20.37 20.99 -4.92
C ASP A 93 -20.86 22.28 -4.24
N ASN A 94 -22.05 22.24 -3.64
CA ASN A 94 -22.67 23.41 -3.00
C ASN A 94 -22.11 23.74 -1.60
N LEU A 95 -21.07 23.04 -1.13
CA LEU A 95 -20.58 23.16 0.24
C LEU A 95 -19.05 23.17 0.32
N THR A 96 -18.50 24.31 0.76
CA THR A 96 -17.24 24.47 1.51
C THR A 96 -16.01 23.72 1.00
N LEU A 97 -15.15 24.41 0.22
CA LEU A 97 -13.66 24.39 0.17
C LEU A 97 -12.84 23.09 0.31
N ASP A 98 -13.45 21.95 0.56
CA ASP A 98 -12.77 20.69 0.78
C ASP A 98 -12.59 20.03 -0.58
N ARG A 99 -11.36 20.09 -1.07
CA ARG A 99 -10.91 19.52 -2.35
C ARG A 99 -10.92 17.97 -2.33
N SER A 100 -11.73 17.37 -1.45
CA SER A 100 -11.77 15.96 -1.11
C SER A 100 -12.67 15.13 -2.03
N ARG A 101 -13.49 15.76 -2.87
CA ARG A 101 -14.38 15.07 -3.83
C ARG A 101 -13.80 14.95 -5.24
N ASN A 102 -12.53 14.57 -5.31
CA ASN A 102 -11.94 14.11 -6.56
C ASN A 102 -12.41 12.68 -6.82
N VAL A 103 -12.70 12.40 -8.08
CA VAL A 103 -12.98 11.07 -8.60
C VAL A 103 -11.77 10.63 -9.39
N GLU A 104 -11.19 9.51 -9.00
CA GLU A 104 -10.13 8.85 -9.75
C GLU A 104 -10.61 7.45 -10.11
N LEU A 105 -10.52 7.10 -11.39
CA LEU A 105 -10.92 5.80 -11.92
C LEU A 105 -9.76 5.19 -12.68
N ILE A 106 -9.49 3.91 -12.47
CA ILE A 106 -8.71 3.10 -13.40
C ILE A 106 -9.69 2.15 -14.04
N GLY A 107 -9.80 2.16 -15.36
CA GLY A 107 -10.65 1.22 -16.07
C GLY A 107 -9.92 0.44 -17.13
N PHE A 108 -10.57 -0.61 -17.62
CA PHE A 108 -10.14 -1.39 -18.76
C PHE A 108 -11.31 -1.74 -19.65
N ILE A 109 -11.02 -1.93 -20.92
CA ILE A 109 -11.96 -2.51 -21.88
C ILE A 109 -11.27 -3.67 -22.62
N ILE A 110 -12.02 -4.76 -22.80
CA ILE A 110 -11.59 -5.98 -23.48
C ILE A 110 -12.31 -6.10 -24.81
N ASP A 111 -11.59 -6.50 -25.85
CA ASP A 111 -12.17 -7.00 -27.09
C ASP A 111 -11.79 -8.47 -27.29
N GLU A 112 -12.74 -9.35 -26.97
CA GLU A 112 -12.55 -10.80 -27.08
C GLU A 112 -12.27 -11.25 -28.52
N MET A 113 -12.82 -10.55 -29.52
CA MET A 113 -12.69 -10.95 -30.92
C MET A 113 -11.31 -10.64 -31.48
N THR A 114 -10.72 -9.53 -31.06
CA THR A 114 -9.39 -9.09 -31.52
C THR A 114 -8.27 -9.42 -30.54
N GLU A 115 -8.59 -9.98 -29.37
CA GLU A 115 -7.68 -10.16 -28.23
C GLU A 115 -6.97 -8.86 -27.81
N ALA A 116 -7.60 -7.71 -28.08
CA ALA A 116 -7.03 -6.40 -27.79
C ALA A 116 -7.63 -5.83 -26.50
N ASN A 117 -6.78 -5.18 -25.71
CA ASN A 117 -7.19 -4.55 -24.46
C ASN A 117 -6.63 -3.14 -24.32
N GLU A 118 -7.41 -2.29 -23.67
CA GLU A 118 -7.01 -0.93 -23.35
C GLU A 118 -7.25 -0.67 -21.86
N CYS A 119 -6.30 0.04 -21.23
CA CYS A 119 -6.45 0.52 -19.87
C CYS A 119 -6.44 2.04 -19.89
N PHE A 120 -7.39 2.63 -19.18
CA PHE A 120 -7.56 4.07 -19.13
C PHE A 120 -7.63 4.55 -17.69
N TYR A 121 -7.35 5.83 -17.51
CA TYR A 121 -7.44 6.56 -16.26
C TYR A 121 -8.37 7.74 -16.45
N VAL A 122 -9.28 7.94 -15.50
CA VAL A 122 -10.13 9.13 -15.45
C VAL A 122 -9.84 9.89 -14.17
N GLU A 123 -9.59 11.19 -14.30
CA GLU A 123 -9.59 12.13 -13.19
C GLU A 123 -10.72 13.13 -13.34
N GLY A 124 -11.46 13.36 -12.27
CA GLY A 124 -12.58 14.29 -12.26
C GLY A 124 -12.67 15.04 -10.95
N THR A 125 -13.19 16.26 -11.04
CA THR A 125 -13.55 17.06 -9.87
C THR A 125 -14.94 17.65 -10.12
N LEU A 126 -15.84 17.46 -9.15
CA LEU A 126 -17.19 18.03 -9.20
C LEU A 126 -17.14 19.55 -9.44
N GLY A 127 -17.91 20.03 -10.41
CA GLY A 127 -17.95 21.42 -10.86
C GLY A 127 -16.79 21.87 -11.75
N LEU A 128 -15.75 21.07 -11.94
CA LEU A 128 -14.59 21.42 -12.80
C LEU A 128 -14.45 20.52 -14.04
N GLY A 129 -15.22 19.43 -14.11
CA GLY A 129 -15.19 18.48 -15.22
C GLY A 129 -14.27 17.29 -14.95
N SER A 130 -13.90 16.59 -16.02
CA SER A 130 -13.06 15.40 -15.96
C SER A 130 -12.16 15.27 -17.18
N ARG A 131 -11.15 14.42 -17.07
CA ARG A 131 -10.24 14.07 -18.15
C ARG A 131 -10.03 12.55 -18.16
N THR A 132 -10.18 11.96 -19.34
CA THR A 132 -9.83 10.56 -19.61
C THR A 132 -8.49 10.51 -20.33
N THR A 133 -7.61 9.60 -19.92
CA THR A 133 -6.30 9.39 -20.52
C THR A 133 -5.95 7.92 -20.58
N GLN A 134 -5.03 7.55 -21.46
CA GLN A 134 -4.53 6.19 -21.54
C GLN A 134 -3.55 5.89 -20.39
N VAL A 135 -3.61 4.69 -19.82
CA VAL A 135 -2.57 4.20 -18.89
C VAL A 135 -1.31 3.90 -19.70
N PRO A 136 -0.14 4.49 -19.36
CA PRO A 136 1.06 4.33 -20.15
C PRO A 136 1.56 2.88 -20.17
N GLN A 137 2.10 2.47 -21.33
CA GLN A 137 2.73 1.18 -21.52
C GLN A 137 3.94 0.99 -20.60
N ARG A 138 4.12 -0.22 -20.09
CA ARG A 138 5.20 -0.64 -19.17
C ARG A 138 5.33 0.29 -17.97
N SER A 139 4.18 0.70 -17.43
CA SER A 139 4.12 1.58 -16.28
C SER A 139 3.09 1.09 -15.29
N ALA A 140 3.40 1.26 -14.02
CA ALA A 140 2.45 1.16 -12.94
C ALA A 140 1.85 2.55 -12.69
N PHE A 141 0.54 2.61 -12.53
CA PHE A 141 -0.21 3.82 -12.22
C PHE A 141 -1.01 3.60 -10.93
N VAL A 142 -1.00 4.57 -10.02
CA VAL A 142 -1.61 4.47 -8.69
C VAL A 142 -2.57 5.63 -8.48
N ILE A 143 -3.80 5.33 -8.08
CA ILE A 143 -4.82 6.31 -7.72
C ILE A 143 -5.16 6.26 -6.23
N GLY A 144 -5.89 7.27 -5.75
CA GLY A 144 -6.32 7.36 -4.36
C GLY A 144 -5.24 7.90 -3.42
N SER A 145 -5.45 7.74 -2.12
CA SER A 145 -4.51 8.20 -1.10
C SER A 145 -3.16 7.46 -1.14
N GLY A 146 -3.11 6.23 -1.67
CA GLY A 146 -1.88 5.48 -1.85
C GLY A 146 -0.85 6.15 -2.76
N LYS A 147 -1.29 7.00 -3.70
CA LYS A 147 -0.37 7.74 -4.60
C LYS A 147 0.53 8.74 -3.88
N HIS A 148 0.23 9.08 -2.63
CA HIS A 148 1.08 9.95 -1.80
C HIS A 148 2.29 9.23 -1.19
N ILE A 149 2.40 7.91 -1.36
CA ILE A 149 3.61 7.17 -1.00
C ILE A 149 4.72 7.52 -2.01
N PRO A 150 5.92 7.89 -1.56
CA PRO A 150 7.00 8.33 -2.44
C PRO A 150 7.38 7.33 -3.51
N ASP A 151 7.36 7.80 -4.76
CA ASP A 151 7.79 7.05 -5.94
C ASP A 151 7.09 5.70 -6.12
N ILE A 152 5.90 5.50 -5.53
CA ILE A 152 5.24 4.18 -5.51
C ILE A 152 5.03 3.63 -6.93
N SER A 153 4.53 4.45 -7.85
CA SER A 153 4.34 4.10 -9.26
C SER A 153 5.65 3.70 -9.93
N ARG A 154 6.73 4.48 -9.72
CA ARG A 154 8.05 4.19 -10.30
C ARG A 154 8.65 2.89 -9.76
N ARG A 155 8.52 2.62 -8.46
CA ARG A 155 9.01 1.39 -7.83
C ARG A 155 8.30 0.17 -8.40
N LEU A 156 6.98 0.19 -8.42
CA LEU A 156 6.17 -0.93 -8.88
C LEU A 156 6.34 -1.14 -10.39
N THR A 157 6.52 -0.06 -11.16
CA THR A 157 6.94 -0.14 -12.56
C THR A 157 8.24 -0.92 -12.72
N ASN A 158 9.27 -0.56 -11.95
CA ASN A 158 10.58 -1.22 -12.03
C ASN A 158 10.49 -2.70 -11.64
N ILE A 159 9.75 -3.02 -10.58
CA ILE A 159 9.56 -4.39 -10.10
C ILE A 159 8.87 -5.23 -11.18
N ALA A 160 7.69 -4.79 -11.64
CA ALA A 160 6.92 -5.52 -12.64
C ALA A 160 7.71 -5.68 -13.95
N THR A 161 8.31 -4.61 -14.44
CA THR A 161 9.10 -4.64 -15.68
C THR A 161 10.30 -5.58 -15.57
N GLN A 162 10.98 -5.66 -14.43
CA GLN A 162 12.07 -6.62 -14.24
C GLN A 162 11.62 -8.07 -14.28
N VAL A 163 10.41 -8.37 -13.80
CA VAL A 163 9.82 -9.72 -13.84
C VAL A 163 9.45 -10.07 -15.28
N ILE A 164 8.74 -9.19 -15.97
CA ILE A 164 8.32 -9.38 -17.36
C ILE A 164 9.52 -9.51 -18.31
N LEU A 165 10.55 -8.67 -18.16
CA LEU A 165 11.75 -8.73 -19.01
C LEU A 165 12.56 -10.02 -18.81
N LYS A 166 12.37 -10.74 -17.71
CA LYS A 166 12.95 -12.07 -17.48
C LYS A 166 12.13 -13.21 -18.11
N GLY A 167 10.99 -12.89 -18.73
CA GLY A 167 10.10 -13.85 -19.39
C GLY A 167 9.08 -14.51 -18.48
N TYR A 168 8.88 -14.01 -17.26
CA TYR A 168 7.83 -14.49 -16.36
C TYR A 168 6.46 -13.90 -16.75
N PRO A 169 5.36 -14.65 -16.52
CA PRO A 169 4.01 -14.18 -16.84
C PRO A 169 3.55 -13.00 -15.97
N ILE A 170 2.52 -12.29 -16.43
CA ILE A 170 1.92 -11.15 -15.72
C ILE A 170 1.39 -11.50 -14.32
N THR A 171 1.00 -12.76 -14.09
CA THR A 171 0.59 -13.29 -12.77
C THR A 171 1.74 -13.29 -11.77
N ASP A 172 2.95 -13.66 -12.19
CA ASP A 172 4.12 -13.64 -11.32
C ASP A 172 4.53 -12.19 -11.00
N ALA A 173 4.39 -11.31 -12.00
CA ALA A 173 4.61 -9.87 -11.81
C ALA A 173 3.62 -9.28 -10.80
N LEU A 174 2.35 -9.68 -10.84
CA LEU A 174 1.33 -9.30 -9.87
C LEU A 174 1.72 -9.73 -8.45
N ASP A 175 2.07 -10.99 -8.22
CA ASP A 175 2.39 -11.48 -6.87
C ASP A 175 3.63 -10.80 -6.29
N ILE A 176 4.68 -10.64 -7.11
CA ILE A 176 5.89 -9.94 -6.70
C ILE A 176 5.59 -8.46 -6.41
N ALA A 177 4.78 -7.80 -7.25
CA ALA A 177 4.39 -6.41 -7.05
C ALA A 177 3.52 -6.23 -5.80
N LYS A 178 2.59 -7.15 -5.52
CA LYS A 178 1.71 -7.15 -4.33
C LYS A 178 2.51 -7.28 -3.04
N ASN A 179 3.45 -8.23 -3.00
CA ASN A 179 4.37 -8.39 -1.86
C ASN A 179 5.28 -7.17 -1.69
N SER A 180 5.81 -6.64 -2.80
CA SER A 180 6.64 -5.44 -2.75
C SER A 180 5.86 -4.20 -2.32
N LEU A 181 4.58 -4.08 -2.68
CA LEU A 181 3.70 -3.00 -2.25
C LEU A 181 3.52 -3.04 -0.72
N LYS A 182 3.25 -4.21 -0.15
CA LYS A 182 3.19 -4.40 1.32
C LYS A 182 4.49 -3.94 1.99
N ASP A 183 5.64 -4.37 1.47
CA ASP A 183 6.95 -3.98 2.01
C ASP A 183 7.21 -2.47 1.93
N ILE A 184 6.85 -1.84 0.81
CA ILE A 184 6.99 -0.39 0.62
C ILE A 184 6.12 0.36 1.62
N ILE A 185 4.84 -0.05 1.76
CA ILE A 185 3.92 0.57 2.72
C ILE A 185 4.43 0.37 4.15
N ALA A 186 4.84 -0.83 4.54
CA ALA A 186 5.35 -1.12 5.88
C ALA A 186 6.58 -0.26 6.24
N ARG A 187 7.44 0.08 5.27
CA ARG A 187 8.58 1.01 5.48
C ARG A 187 8.15 2.46 5.73
N CYS A 188 6.93 2.86 5.35
CA CYS A 188 6.39 4.17 5.70
C CYS A 188 5.97 4.26 7.17
N GLY A 189 5.90 3.13 7.89
CA GLY A 189 5.48 3.00 9.28
C GLY A 189 4.07 2.43 9.43
N SER A 190 3.79 1.71 10.51
CA SER A 190 2.50 1.04 10.73
C SER A 190 1.28 1.97 10.66
N SER A 191 1.40 3.22 11.14
CA SER A 191 0.25 4.13 11.10
C SER A 191 -0.09 4.62 9.68
N VAL A 192 0.74 4.35 8.66
CA VAL A 192 0.47 4.71 7.26
C VAL A 192 -0.87 4.14 6.79
N TYR A 193 -1.22 2.91 7.19
CA TYR A 193 -2.47 2.25 6.82
C TYR A 193 -3.67 3.05 7.31
N ARG A 194 -3.59 3.60 8.52
CA ARG A 194 -4.61 4.48 9.08
C ARG A 194 -4.55 5.88 8.47
N LYS A 195 -3.37 6.49 8.37
CA LYS A 195 -3.17 7.85 7.85
C LYS A 195 -3.63 7.99 6.40
N LEU A 196 -3.42 6.95 5.59
CA LEU A 196 -3.83 6.88 4.19
C LEU A 196 -5.12 6.10 3.97
N GLY A 197 -5.74 5.51 5.00
CA GLY A 197 -6.96 4.71 4.88
C GLY A 197 -6.83 3.58 3.86
N ILE A 198 -5.77 2.79 3.99
CA ILE A 198 -5.43 1.65 3.12
C ILE A 198 -5.49 0.37 3.95
N SER A 199 -6.14 -0.66 3.41
CA SER A 199 -6.11 -2.00 4.00
C SER A 199 -4.70 -2.63 3.92
N PRO A 200 -4.24 -3.39 4.92
CA PRO A 200 -3.03 -4.20 4.81
C PRO A 200 -3.22 -5.43 3.90
N VAL A 201 -4.46 -5.73 3.50
CA VAL A 201 -4.81 -6.83 2.60
C VAL A 201 -5.25 -6.29 1.24
N PHE A 202 -4.81 -6.96 0.16
CA PHE A 202 -5.03 -6.53 -1.21
C PHE A 202 -5.65 -7.65 -2.05
N ALA A 203 -6.57 -7.31 -2.94
CA ALA A 203 -7.00 -8.18 -4.03
C ALA A 203 -6.09 -8.00 -5.24
N GLY A 204 -5.73 -9.11 -5.88
CA GLY A 204 -5.05 -9.15 -7.17
C GLY A 204 -6.02 -9.48 -8.31
N SER A 205 -5.83 -8.84 -9.45
CA SER A 205 -6.55 -9.16 -10.69
C SER A 205 -5.60 -9.12 -11.87
N VAL A 206 -5.87 -9.91 -12.89
CA VAL A 206 -5.11 -9.93 -14.14
C VAL A 206 -6.05 -9.75 -15.33
N MET A 207 -5.57 -9.03 -16.32
CA MET A 207 -6.18 -8.95 -17.64
C MET A 207 -5.21 -9.58 -18.62
N ASN A 208 -5.68 -10.57 -19.35
CA ASN A 208 -4.92 -11.27 -20.37
C ASN A 208 -5.77 -11.38 -21.62
N LYS A 209 -5.35 -10.71 -22.70
CA LYS A 209 -5.93 -10.85 -24.04
C LYS A 209 -7.46 -10.79 -24.04
N SER A 210 -8.15 -11.91 -23.98
CA SER A 210 -9.62 -11.98 -24.09
C SER A 210 -10.36 -11.92 -22.75
N HIS A 211 -9.71 -11.84 -21.59
CA HIS A 211 -10.42 -11.94 -20.31
C HIS A 211 -9.78 -11.15 -19.17
N PHE A 212 -10.63 -10.83 -18.19
CA PHE A 212 -10.26 -10.30 -16.89
C PHE A 212 -10.57 -11.34 -15.81
N LEU A 213 -9.64 -11.50 -14.87
CA LEU A 213 -9.79 -12.43 -13.76
C LEU A 213 -9.40 -11.74 -12.45
N MET A 214 -10.34 -11.71 -11.50
CA MET A 214 -10.04 -11.41 -10.10
C MET A 214 -9.66 -12.71 -9.38
N ILE A 215 -8.46 -12.74 -8.80
CA ILE A 215 -7.86 -13.96 -8.27
C ILE A 215 -8.29 -14.11 -6.80
N GLY A 216 -9.04 -15.17 -6.52
CA GLY A 216 -9.23 -15.66 -5.15
C GLY A 216 -7.95 -16.31 -4.66
N GLU A 217 -7.55 -16.05 -3.42
CA GLU A 217 -6.29 -16.55 -2.88
C GLU A 217 -6.38 -16.86 -1.39
N GLN A 218 -5.57 -17.82 -0.94
CA GLN A 218 -5.27 -18.06 0.47
C GLN A 218 -3.81 -17.71 0.71
N ILE A 219 -3.58 -16.82 1.67
CA ILE A 219 -2.27 -16.30 2.03
C ILE A 219 -1.92 -16.88 3.39
N THR A 220 -0.85 -17.66 3.42
CA THR A 220 -0.27 -18.20 4.65
C THR A 220 1.15 -17.73 4.80
N GLY A 221 1.59 -17.57 6.04
CA GLY A 221 2.96 -17.22 6.30
C GLY A 221 3.24 -16.96 7.76
N ASN A 222 4.46 -16.54 7.98
CA ASN A 222 4.94 -16.11 9.28
C ASN A 222 5.69 -14.81 9.08
N HIS A 223 5.46 -13.84 9.96
CA HIS A 223 6.37 -12.73 10.10
C HIS A 223 6.89 -12.68 11.54
N TYR A 224 8.12 -12.24 11.71
CA TYR A 224 8.63 -11.94 13.04
C TYR A 224 8.28 -10.50 13.33
N THR A 225 7.63 -10.23 14.46
CA THR A 225 7.45 -8.85 14.90
C THR A 225 8.84 -8.26 15.01
N SER A 226 9.11 -7.20 14.25
CA SER A 226 10.35 -6.47 14.39
C SER A 226 10.29 -5.52 15.57
N ASP A 227 9.23 -5.50 16.35
CA ASP A 227 9.08 -4.52 17.40
C ASP A 227 9.94 -4.86 18.61
N PHE A 228 10.45 -3.81 19.23
CA PHE A 228 11.29 -3.90 20.41
C PHE A 228 10.52 -4.53 21.58
N ASP A 229 10.88 -5.74 21.96
CA ASP A 229 10.48 -6.36 23.23
C ASP A 229 11.70 -6.43 24.18
N PRO A 230 11.73 -5.61 25.25
CA PRO A 230 12.83 -5.63 26.22
C PRO A 230 12.89 -6.91 27.06
N TYR A 231 11.84 -7.75 27.04
CA TYR A 231 11.67 -8.92 27.89
C TYR A 231 11.88 -10.26 27.19
N GLY A 232 11.95 -10.31 25.86
CA GLY A 232 12.21 -11.57 25.17
C GLY A 232 11.96 -11.52 23.67
N SER A 233 12.17 -12.66 23.01
CA SER A 233 11.79 -12.79 21.61
C SER A 233 10.30 -13.01 21.48
N THR A 234 9.59 -12.10 20.84
CA THR A 234 8.23 -12.37 20.37
C THR A 234 8.29 -13.60 19.44
N PRO A 235 7.49 -14.65 19.68
CA PRO A 235 7.39 -15.76 18.74
C PRO A 235 6.95 -15.25 17.36
N PRO A 236 7.31 -15.95 16.26
CA PRO A 236 6.80 -15.59 14.94
C PRO A 236 5.28 -15.54 14.98
N MET A 237 4.72 -14.47 14.44
CA MET A 237 3.29 -14.38 14.24
C MET A 237 2.95 -15.11 12.95
N THR A 238 2.22 -16.21 13.10
CA THR A 238 1.58 -16.94 12.01
C THR A 238 0.37 -16.16 11.52
N PHE A 239 0.16 -16.13 10.21
CA PHE A 239 -1.08 -15.65 9.60
C PHE A 239 -1.56 -16.66 8.56
N ASP A 240 -2.88 -16.81 8.48
CA ASP A 240 -3.56 -17.62 7.49
C ASP A 240 -4.92 -16.96 7.21
N TYR A 241 -5.08 -16.41 6.01
CA TYR A 241 -6.31 -15.75 5.63
C TYR A 241 -6.58 -15.92 4.14
N SER A 242 -7.83 -15.72 3.71
CA SER A 242 -8.21 -15.83 2.32
C SER A 242 -9.12 -14.69 1.86
N PHE A 243 -9.07 -14.47 0.55
CA PHE A 243 -10.01 -13.66 -0.21
C PHE A 243 -10.70 -14.58 -1.21
N SER A 244 -12.00 -14.78 -1.07
CA SER A 244 -12.74 -15.74 -1.89
C SER A 244 -14.21 -15.34 -2.09
N ARG A 245 -14.88 -15.99 -3.04
CA ARG A 245 -16.33 -15.86 -3.25
C ARG A 245 -17.04 -17.08 -2.70
N VAL A 246 -17.88 -16.89 -1.69
CA VAL A 246 -18.67 -17.94 -1.03
C VAL A 246 -20.14 -17.64 -1.23
N ASN A 247 -20.87 -18.54 -1.90
CA ASN A 247 -22.30 -18.37 -2.22
C ASN A 247 -22.63 -17.04 -2.93
N GLY A 248 -21.75 -16.57 -3.83
CA GLY A 248 -21.91 -15.30 -4.55
C GLY A 248 -21.40 -14.08 -3.79
N GLN A 249 -21.20 -14.17 -2.48
CA GLN A 249 -20.68 -13.08 -1.66
C GLN A 249 -19.15 -13.09 -1.63
N ILE A 250 -18.52 -11.92 -1.78
CA ILE A 250 -17.07 -11.78 -1.64
C ILE A 250 -16.73 -11.65 -0.14
N MET A 251 -15.79 -12.46 0.33
CA MET A 251 -15.44 -12.61 1.74
C MET A 251 -13.93 -12.47 1.97
N LEU A 252 -13.57 -11.82 3.07
CA LEU A 252 -12.26 -11.94 3.72
C LEU A 252 -12.41 -12.86 4.93
N THR A 253 -11.58 -13.88 5.03
CA THR A 253 -11.63 -14.86 6.13
C THR A 253 -10.26 -14.99 6.76
N ASP A 254 -10.14 -14.75 8.06
CA ASP A 254 -8.97 -15.07 8.86
C ASP A 254 -9.17 -16.46 9.47
N HIS A 255 -8.38 -17.42 9.01
CA HIS A 255 -8.49 -18.83 9.41
C HIS A 255 -7.90 -19.11 10.81
N ILE A 256 -7.15 -18.17 11.38
CA ILE A 256 -6.60 -18.28 12.73
C ILE A 256 -7.59 -17.74 13.76
N SER A 257 -8.11 -16.53 13.55
CA SER A 257 -9.07 -15.92 14.50
C SER A 257 -10.52 -16.36 14.26
N GLY A 258 -10.83 -16.93 13.09
CA GLY A 258 -12.18 -17.24 12.64
C GLY A 258 -12.99 -16.00 12.23
N LYS A 259 -12.33 -14.85 12.08
CA LYS A 259 -12.98 -13.60 11.68
C LYS A 259 -13.34 -13.64 10.20
N GLU A 260 -14.60 -13.36 9.89
CA GLU A 260 -15.11 -13.25 8.53
C GLU A 260 -15.67 -11.85 8.28
N ILE A 261 -15.38 -11.27 7.12
CA ILE A 261 -15.88 -9.96 6.70
C ILE A 261 -16.44 -10.09 5.28
N SER A 262 -17.70 -9.71 5.11
CA SER A 262 -18.31 -9.56 3.79
C SER A 262 -17.94 -8.23 3.15
N LEU A 263 -17.48 -8.28 1.90
CA LEU A 263 -17.18 -7.11 1.10
C LEU A 263 -18.37 -6.76 0.20
N ASP A 264 -18.95 -5.58 0.42
CA ASP A 264 -20.05 -5.07 -0.40
C ASP A 264 -19.53 -4.57 -1.76
N GLU A 265 -20.36 -4.65 -2.79
CA GLU A 265 -20.14 -3.87 -4.02
C GLU A 265 -20.38 -2.38 -3.77
N VAL A 266 -19.79 -1.53 -4.61
CA VAL A 266 -19.87 -0.06 -4.48
C VAL A 266 -21.32 0.43 -4.39
N GLU A 267 -22.24 -0.12 -5.19
CA GLU A 267 -23.65 0.28 -5.23
C GLU A 267 -24.40 -0.13 -3.96
N SER A 268 -24.15 -1.35 -3.48
CA SER A 268 -24.83 -1.96 -2.34
C SER A 268 -24.28 -1.52 -0.98
N TYR A 269 -23.12 -0.87 -0.93
CA TYR A 269 -22.45 -0.55 0.32
C TYR A 269 -23.31 0.31 1.26
N ILE A 270 -23.50 -0.13 2.50
CA ILE A 270 -24.19 0.66 3.53
C ILE A 270 -23.25 0.79 4.72
N GLU A 271 -23.13 2.01 5.25
CA GLU A 271 -22.31 2.26 6.42
C GLU A 271 -22.77 1.41 7.62
N ARG A 272 -21.84 0.63 8.16
CA ARG A 272 -22.08 -0.23 9.32
C ARG A 272 -21.61 0.48 10.60
N PRO A 273 -22.31 0.32 11.74
CA PRO A 273 -21.98 1.04 12.98
C PRO A 273 -20.67 0.58 13.63
N ASP A 274 -20.21 -0.64 13.38
CA ASP A 274 -19.00 -1.20 14.00
C ASP A 274 -17.76 -1.04 13.10
N SER A 275 -16.59 -0.88 13.72
CA SER A 275 -15.33 -0.88 12.99
C SER A 275 -14.82 -2.30 12.81
N GLU A 276 -14.90 -2.81 11.59
CA GLU A 276 -14.37 -4.13 11.23
C GLU A 276 -13.09 -3.97 10.39
N LEU A 277 -11.96 -3.72 11.06
CA LEU A 277 -10.65 -3.74 10.40
C LEU A 277 -10.18 -5.19 10.20
N PHE A 278 -9.69 -5.51 9.00
CA PHE A 278 -9.08 -6.79 8.67
C PHE A 278 -7.56 -6.64 8.62
N ASP A 279 -6.88 -7.13 9.66
CA ASP A 279 -5.42 -7.06 9.77
C ASP A 279 -4.86 -8.38 10.34
N PRO A 280 -4.99 -9.49 9.60
CA PRO A 280 -4.53 -10.81 10.04
C PRO A 280 -3.00 -10.87 10.22
N GLU A 281 -2.28 -9.95 9.60
CA GLU A 281 -0.82 -9.81 9.70
C GLU A 281 -0.39 -8.77 10.77
N GLN A 282 -1.33 -8.14 11.50
CA GLN A 282 -1.06 -7.09 12.51
C GLN A 282 -0.18 -5.92 12.03
N LEU A 283 -0.16 -5.63 10.73
CA LEU A 283 0.73 -4.62 10.13
C LEU A 283 0.41 -3.20 10.59
N THR A 284 -0.82 -2.96 11.08
CA THR A 284 -1.26 -1.65 11.56
C THR A 284 -0.81 -1.31 12.98
N GLN A 285 -0.26 -2.29 13.71
CA GLN A 285 0.15 -2.14 15.11
C GLN A 285 1.66 -2.14 15.32
N LEU A 286 2.44 -2.33 14.23
CA LEU A 286 3.89 -2.46 14.30
C LEU A 286 4.61 -1.14 14.60
N PHE A 287 5.95 -1.17 14.64
CA PHE A 287 6.81 0.01 14.74
C PHE A 287 6.49 1.11 13.70
N ASP A 288 6.33 2.35 14.18
CA ASP A 288 6.19 3.54 13.34
C ASP A 288 7.40 4.49 13.48
N PRO A 289 8.32 4.52 12.48
CA PRO A 289 9.47 5.42 12.50
C PRO A 289 9.11 6.91 12.40
N SER A 290 7.94 7.26 11.86
CA SER A 290 7.55 8.66 11.68
C SER A 290 7.35 9.41 13.00
N GLU A 291 7.05 8.68 14.08
CA GLU A 291 6.88 9.22 15.43
C GLU A 291 8.22 9.56 16.13
N HIS A 292 9.34 9.13 15.54
CA HIS A 292 10.67 9.22 16.17
C HIS A 292 11.65 10.13 15.41
N SER A 293 11.13 11.01 14.55
CA SER A 293 11.96 11.97 13.84
C SER A 293 12.53 13.04 14.75
N ASN A 294 13.75 13.47 14.46
CA ASN A 294 14.32 14.65 15.11
C ASN A 294 13.83 15.95 14.46
N SER A 295 14.32 17.10 14.95
CA SER A 295 13.94 18.43 14.47
C SER A 295 14.15 18.66 12.97
N ASN A 296 15.04 17.88 12.32
CA ASN A 296 15.32 17.98 10.89
C ASN A 296 14.56 16.93 10.07
N GLY A 297 13.61 16.22 10.69
CA GLY A 297 12.82 15.16 10.05
C GLY A 297 13.59 13.87 9.82
N VAL A 298 14.83 13.73 10.32
CA VAL A 298 15.63 12.51 10.12
C VAL A 298 15.24 11.46 11.16
N VAL A 299 15.13 10.21 10.71
CA VAL A 299 14.93 9.03 11.56
C VAL A 299 16.08 8.06 11.33
N TYR A 300 16.67 7.56 12.42
CA TYR A 300 17.64 6.48 12.39
C TYR A 300 16.98 5.23 12.97
N ILE A 301 17.10 4.11 12.26
CA ILE A 301 16.44 2.86 12.60
C ILE A 301 17.53 1.81 12.76
N ILE A 302 17.59 1.17 13.92
CA ILE A 302 18.43 0.00 14.16
C ILE A 302 17.58 -1.25 14.02
N ASN A 303 18.07 -2.26 13.31
CA ASN A 303 17.51 -3.61 13.35
C ASN A 303 18.55 -4.54 13.97
N GLN A 304 18.30 -5.06 15.17
CA GLN A 304 19.26 -5.88 15.90
C GLN A 304 18.67 -7.22 16.33
N TRP A 305 19.39 -8.28 15.98
CA TRP A 305 19.05 -9.67 16.25
C TRP A 305 20.17 -10.34 17.02
N VAL A 306 19.81 -11.03 18.09
CA VAL A 306 20.69 -11.99 18.78
C VAL A 306 20.21 -13.38 18.37
N ILE A 307 21.04 -14.11 17.63
CA ILE A 307 20.71 -15.42 17.04
C ILE A 307 21.49 -16.49 17.80
N GLY A 308 20.75 -17.30 18.58
CA GLY A 308 21.33 -18.20 19.58
C GLY A 308 22.16 -17.46 20.63
N ASP A 309 23.04 -18.18 21.32
CA ASP A 309 23.84 -17.61 22.42
C ASP A 309 25.15 -16.94 21.96
N TYR A 310 25.47 -16.99 20.65
CA TYR A 310 26.82 -16.72 20.14
C TYR A 310 26.92 -15.73 18.98
N SER A 311 25.79 -15.24 18.45
CA SER A 311 25.82 -14.36 17.28
C SER A 311 24.88 -13.17 17.37
N ILE A 312 25.35 -12.04 16.86
CA ILE A 312 24.62 -10.78 16.84
C ILE A 312 24.68 -10.24 15.41
N SER A 313 23.53 -9.90 14.85
CA SER A 313 23.38 -9.20 13.58
C SER A 313 22.80 -7.81 13.82
N ARG A 314 23.30 -6.81 13.11
CA ARG A 314 22.84 -5.43 13.25
C ARG A 314 22.86 -4.71 11.92
N THR A 315 21.77 -4.04 11.60
CA THR A 315 21.69 -3.05 10.54
C THR A 315 21.30 -1.70 11.11
N ILE A 316 21.81 -0.62 10.53
CA ILE A 316 21.39 0.75 10.83
C ILE A 316 21.04 1.43 9.53
N ASP A 317 19.80 1.89 9.46
CA ASP A 317 19.18 2.57 8.34
C ASP A 317 18.86 4.03 8.71
N LYS A 318 18.87 4.90 7.71
CA LYS A 318 18.48 6.30 7.82
C LYS A 318 17.33 6.58 6.86
N THR A 319 16.33 7.31 7.32
CA THR A 319 15.24 7.80 6.47
C THR A 319 14.79 9.19 6.95
N TYR A 320 13.78 9.74 6.28
CA TYR A 320 13.26 11.07 6.52
C TYR A 320 11.73 11.03 6.59
N VAL A 321 11.17 11.84 7.47
CA VAL A 321 9.73 12.12 7.49
C VAL A 321 9.40 13.10 6.39
N ILE A 322 8.30 12.81 5.70
CA ILE A 322 7.74 13.58 4.61
C ILE A 322 6.25 13.86 4.89
N LYS A 323 5.72 14.88 4.24
CA LYS A 323 4.29 15.21 4.33
C LYS A 323 3.50 14.42 3.30
N GLY A 324 2.60 13.56 3.76
CA GLY A 324 1.64 12.81 2.95
C GLY A 324 0.35 13.59 2.70
N LYS A 325 -0.73 12.86 2.41
CA LYS A 325 -2.09 13.41 2.29
C LYS A 325 -2.47 14.18 3.55
N GLU A 326 -3.18 15.30 3.39
CA GLU A 326 -3.65 16.14 4.52
C GLU A 326 -2.52 16.59 5.47
N LYS A 327 -1.26 16.63 4.98
CA LYS A 327 -0.07 16.97 5.76
C LYS A 327 0.23 16.00 6.92
N LYS A 328 -0.33 14.78 6.90
CA LYS A 328 0.00 13.70 7.83
C LYS A 328 1.44 13.24 7.57
N ASP A 329 2.24 13.08 8.63
CA ASP A 329 3.64 12.68 8.53
C ASP A 329 3.78 11.21 8.18
N LEU A 330 4.57 10.90 7.14
CA LEU A 330 4.90 9.55 6.69
C LEU A 330 6.42 9.39 6.67
N CYS A 331 6.93 8.18 6.84
CA CYS A 331 8.35 7.92 6.58
C CYS A 331 8.59 7.68 5.08
N ASN A 332 9.70 8.16 4.54
CA ASN A 332 10.12 7.82 3.18
C ASN A 332 10.53 6.33 3.14
N PRO A 333 9.98 5.50 2.24
CA PRO A 333 10.34 4.09 2.15
C PRO A 333 11.79 3.84 1.65
N ASP A 334 12.46 4.86 1.08
CA ASP A 334 13.87 4.80 0.69
C ASP A 334 14.81 4.94 1.89
N TYR A 335 14.98 3.83 2.59
CA TYR A 335 15.93 3.75 3.69
C TYR A 335 17.35 3.68 3.12
N GLN A 336 18.20 4.59 3.56
CA GLN A 336 19.63 4.56 3.30
C GLN A 336 20.31 3.67 4.35
N ARG A 337 20.85 2.52 3.92
CA ARG A 337 21.68 1.67 4.77
C ARG A 337 22.97 2.40 5.11
N LEU A 338 23.19 2.69 6.40
CA LEU A 338 24.41 3.33 6.89
C LEU A 338 25.46 2.30 7.35
N ALA A 339 25.00 1.20 7.95
CA ALA A 339 25.86 0.13 8.41
C ALA A 339 25.13 -1.21 8.44
N ASP A 340 25.87 -2.28 8.17
CA ASP A 340 25.42 -3.67 8.27
C ASP A 340 26.61 -4.51 8.74
N GLY A 341 26.37 -5.43 9.67
CA GLY A 341 27.39 -6.35 10.11
C GLY A 341 26.86 -7.41 11.06
N SER A 342 27.66 -8.46 11.21
CA SER A 342 27.43 -9.51 12.19
C SER A 342 28.71 -9.81 12.97
N LYS A 343 28.55 -10.28 14.20
CA LYS A 343 29.62 -10.86 15.01
C LYS A 343 29.20 -12.27 15.42
N THR A 344 30.05 -13.25 15.13
CA THR A 344 29.91 -14.64 15.54
C THR A 344 30.92 -14.99 16.64
N ASN A 345 30.78 -16.17 17.25
CA ASN A 345 31.67 -16.68 18.30
C ASN A 345 31.79 -15.78 19.54
N LYS A 346 30.68 -15.13 19.92
CA LYS A 346 30.61 -14.32 21.12
C LYS A 346 30.36 -15.17 22.35
N THR A 347 30.99 -14.82 23.47
CA THR A 347 30.68 -15.48 24.74
C THR A 347 29.25 -15.12 25.18
N LEU A 348 28.62 -16.00 25.98
CA LEU A 348 27.28 -15.73 26.54
C LEU A 348 27.23 -14.38 27.29
N VAL A 349 28.30 -14.03 28.00
CA VAL A 349 28.43 -12.74 28.72
C VAL A 349 28.48 -11.55 27.78
N GLU A 350 29.02 -11.70 26.56
CA GLU A 350 29.01 -10.63 25.57
C GLU A 350 27.66 -10.51 24.87
N THR A 351 26.99 -11.63 24.54
CA THR A 351 25.69 -11.62 23.86
C THR A 351 24.56 -11.17 24.76
N THR A 352 24.58 -11.54 26.05
CA THR A 352 23.60 -11.09 27.07
C THR A 352 23.52 -9.56 27.27
N ARG A 353 24.54 -8.81 26.84
CA ARG A 353 24.50 -7.34 26.85
C ARG A 353 23.58 -6.75 25.78
N TYR A 354 23.28 -7.52 24.74
CA TYR A 354 22.48 -7.08 23.61
C TYR A 354 21.02 -7.49 23.84
N ILE A 355 20.11 -6.53 23.77
CA ILE A 355 18.69 -6.83 23.76
C ILE A 355 18.30 -7.27 22.34
N ARG A 356 17.56 -8.37 22.19
CA ARG A 356 16.98 -8.74 20.90
C ARG A 356 15.84 -7.77 20.61
N SER A 357 16.15 -6.75 19.81
CA SER A 357 15.32 -5.55 19.69
C SER A 357 14.48 -5.48 18.42
N GLY A 358 14.76 -6.32 17.41
CA GLY A 358 14.22 -6.08 16.07
C GLY A 358 14.52 -4.65 15.61
N LYS A 359 13.59 -4.04 14.86
CA LYS A 359 13.52 -2.62 14.53
C LYS A 359 13.24 -1.77 15.78
N HIS A 360 14.10 -0.79 15.99
CA HIS A 360 13.96 0.26 16.99
C HIS A 360 14.52 1.58 16.45
N PHE A 361 14.20 2.71 17.07
CA PHE A 361 14.73 4.01 16.65
C PHE A 361 16.00 4.38 17.43
N LEU A 362 16.86 5.21 16.83
CA LEU A 362 18.03 5.79 17.50
C LEU A 362 17.85 7.31 17.63
N ILE A 363 17.96 7.81 18.85
CA ILE A 363 18.04 9.25 19.12
C ILE A 363 19.50 9.68 18.98
N VAL A 364 19.87 10.18 17.80
CA VAL A 364 21.20 10.77 17.55
C VAL A 364 21.11 12.29 17.66
N PRO A 365 21.73 12.93 18.68
CA PRO A 365 21.71 14.38 18.84
C PRO A 365 22.19 15.09 17.58
N THR A 366 21.54 16.19 17.18
CA THR A 366 21.78 16.88 15.90
C THR A 366 23.26 17.22 15.67
N HIS A 367 23.97 17.66 16.71
CA HIS A 367 25.40 17.99 16.64
C HIS A 367 26.33 16.79 16.44
N LEU A 368 25.85 15.55 16.65
CA LEU A 368 26.60 14.31 16.49
C LEU A 368 26.30 13.56 15.18
N GLN A 369 25.25 13.95 14.45
CA GLN A 369 24.75 13.19 13.29
C GLN A 369 25.81 13.00 12.19
N VAL A 370 26.52 14.06 11.81
CA VAL A 370 27.57 13.97 10.78
C VAL A 370 28.69 13.01 11.18
N ASN A 371 29.07 13.01 12.47
CA ASN A 371 30.08 12.10 12.99
C ASN A 371 29.54 10.66 13.03
N PHE A 372 28.30 10.50 13.50
CA PHE A 372 27.61 9.22 13.55
C PHE A 372 27.55 8.56 12.17
N GLU A 373 27.00 9.25 11.18
CA GLU A 373 26.87 8.75 9.80
C GLU A 373 28.22 8.36 9.18
N ARG A 374 29.28 9.13 9.45
CA ARG A 374 30.62 8.87 8.90
C ARG A 374 31.28 7.62 9.48
N ASN A 375 31.05 7.33 10.75
CA ASN A 375 31.82 6.35 11.51
C ASN A 375 31.03 5.09 11.89
N ILE A 376 29.69 5.10 11.79
CA ILE A 376 28.86 4.00 12.28
C ILE A 376 29.21 2.64 11.66
N CYS A 377 29.65 2.60 10.40
CA CYS A 377 30.10 1.36 9.77
C CYS A 377 31.32 0.73 10.47
N LYS A 378 32.26 1.54 10.98
CA LYS A 378 33.45 1.06 11.70
C LYS A 378 33.16 0.75 13.17
N ASP A 379 32.27 1.53 13.77
CA ASP A 379 31.95 1.48 15.19
C ASP A 379 30.65 0.74 15.50
N LEU A 380 30.13 -0.03 14.53
CA LEU A 380 28.82 -0.69 14.60
C LEU A 380 28.62 -1.48 15.88
N PHE A 381 29.68 -2.10 16.43
CA PHE A 381 29.64 -2.92 17.65
C PHE A 381 30.51 -2.36 18.78
N ASN A 382 30.87 -1.07 18.72
CA ASN A 382 31.68 -0.40 19.74
C ASN A 382 30.75 0.27 20.76
N HIS A 383 30.44 -0.42 21.86
CA HIS A 383 29.50 0.07 22.89
C HIS A 383 29.88 1.44 23.44
N ARG A 384 31.18 1.69 23.69
CA ARG A 384 31.63 2.98 24.23
C ARG A 384 31.39 4.12 23.24
N TRP A 385 31.66 3.88 21.96
CA TRP A 385 31.38 4.85 20.91
C TRP A 385 29.86 5.04 20.73
N PHE A 386 29.10 3.95 20.70
CA PHE A 386 27.65 3.99 20.49
C PHE A 386 26.93 4.74 21.62
N ASN A 387 27.29 4.48 22.89
CA ASN A 387 26.75 5.21 24.06
C ASN A 387 27.04 6.71 24.00
N LYS A 388 28.19 7.12 23.45
CA LYS A 388 28.51 8.55 23.28
C LYS A 388 27.64 9.24 22.21
N HIS A 389 27.12 8.50 21.22
CA HIS A 389 26.45 9.08 20.05
C HIS A 389 24.93 8.84 20.02
N VAL A 390 24.42 7.88 20.78
CA VAL A 390 23.00 7.50 20.81
C VAL A 390 22.44 7.78 22.21
N ALA A 391 21.52 8.74 22.32
CA ALA A 391 20.98 9.17 23.60
C ALA A 391 20.12 8.09 24.27
N ASN A 392 19.41 7.28 23.50
CA ASN A 392 18.64 6.14 23.97
C ASN A 392 19.44 4.82 23.93
N TYR A 393 20.75 4.88 24.20
CA TYR A 393 21.61 3.70 24.22
C TYR A 393 21.08 2.61 25.17
N ASN A 394 20.64 3.00 26.37
CA ASN A 394 20.20 2.06 27.41
C ASN A 394 18.94 1.27 27.02
N ASP A 395 18.18 1.73 26.02
CA ASP A 395 17.04 0.97 25.51
C ASP A 395 17.52 -0.30 24.78
N LEU A 396 18.75 -0.30 24.25
CA LEU A 396 19.27 -1.37 23.39
C LEU A 396 20.21 -2.35 24.12
N TYR A 397 20.67 -2.00 25.32
CA TYR A 397 21.67 -2.75 26.06
C TYR A 397 21.41 -2.75 27.56
N ARG A 398 21.80 -3.86 28.21
CA ARG A 398 21.75 -4.05 29.66
C ARG A 398 23.09 -3.79 30.34
#